data_AF-A0A3Q1F9H0-F1
#
_entry.id   AF-A0A3Q1F9H0-F1
#
_cell.length_a   1.000
_cell.length_b   1.000
_cell.length_c   1.000
_cell.angle_alpha   90.00
_cell.angle_beta   90.00
_cell.angle_gamma   90.00
#
_symmetry.space_group_name_H-M   'P 1'
#
loop_
_entity.id
_entity.type
_entity.pdbx_description
1 polymer ?
#
loop_
_entity_poly.entity_id
_entity_poly.type
_entity_poly.pdbx_seq_one_letter_code
_entity_poly.pdbx_strand_id
1 'polypeptide(L)'
;MECGLSDLPSPVVRDDEVTVAARRRRKKVAFPSPGSPVASSVTPARSLLRNTPASLYRQAVTPRVPDVSSILAPGARTPRYAHTPRSTIGSLNLDDSDWTTSMYTSPVSGFEDTSFFRDDTANLSSALLKEDDPGDAAAASLFPEFLTSFLKHSSSAVFELLEDYQTLCQDKVDVLQSVVLRAGQNSKTAGVCWLLQQENYSWRLIASLYRDRVQLALEDDIMTDMVVPSKSEKVVVEQLFQRDAVIRQSQLVVDWLESIAKDQIGDFSDNIEYYAKNVCWENTLHTLKMRRKSGGSFTVPLVTELDPDAPFRQQRPLADLDREDDARLLKNLFTLIRAGMTEEAQRLCKRCGQAWRAATLEGWKLYHDPNMTSGSIELQPVEGNPHRGIWKACCWRMAEEEQLNRYERAIYASLSGNLKPLLAVCESWEDCVWAYFRVMVDSLVEKDLMSSGMAHQEVETLPREYLEANWTMEKVFEELQAAESKRVLDETKEHYHVIQKFIILGDLDGLLEEFSDWLTASKPLPSHLLRFMTHLVLFFRSLGFALKEEVCVDVLKSYVSLLIRDQQTDLVASYVGQLPAEVATAQYAAFLETVTQPELRPHCLQLATEAG
;
A
#
# COMPACT_ATOMS: atom_id res chain seq x y z
N MET A 1 35.46 -22.32 -50.31
CA MET A 1 36.40 -21.53 -51.13
C MET A 1 36.37 -20.11 -50.61
N GLU A 2 37.56 -19.54 -50.40
CA GLU A 2 37.83 -18.24 -49.77
C GLU A 2 37.07 -17.07 -50.39
N CYS A 3 36.71 -16.07 -49.59
CA CYS A 3 37.30 -14.71 -49.67
C CYS A 3 36.74 -13.76 -48.58
N GLY A 4 37.60 -12.92 -48.01
CA GLY A 4 37.23 -11.54 -47.65
C GLY A 4 37.24 -11.12 -46.17
N LEU A 5 38.41 -10.69 -45.69
CA LEU A 5 38.56 -9.69 -44.61
C LEU A 5 38.16 -8.30 -45.12
N SER A 6 37.34 -7.53 -44.40
CA SER A 6 37.56 -6.10 -44.09
C SER A 6 36.40 -5.44 -43.33
N ASP A 7 36.79 -4.59 -42.38
CA ASP A 7 36.15 -3.36 -41.90
C ASP A 7 34.92 -3.42 -40.95
N LEU A 8 35.25 -3.17 -39.67
CA LEU A 8 34.35 -2.59 -38.67
C LEU A 8 33.92 -1.18 -39.10
N PRO A 9 32.63 -0.84 -38.90
CA PRO A 9 32.25 0.47 -38.44
C PRO A 9 31.52 0.39 -37.09
N SER A 10 31.88 1.32 -36.20
CA SER A 10 31.19 1.60 -34.94
C SER A 10 29.68 1.78 -35.15
N PRO A 11 28.79 1.31 -34.26
CA PRO A 11 27.37 1.59 -34.38
C PRO A 11 27.09 3.06 -34.06
N VAL A 12 26.45 3.69 -35.04
CA VAL A 12 25.88 5.03 -35.02
C VAL A 12 24.59 5.02 -34.18
N VAL A 13 24.43 6.02 -33.31
CA VAL A 13 23.20 6.33 -32.57
C VAL A 13 22.08 6.66 -33.57
N ARG A 14 20.91 6.01 -33.42
CA ARG A 14 19.67 6.41 -34.07
C ARG A 14 18.51 6.39 -33.08
N ASP A 15 17.74 7.47 -33.17
CA ASP A 15 16.60 7.86 -32.35
C ASP A 15 15.36 6.96 -32.49
N ASP A 16 14.48 7.17 -31.51
CA ASP A 16 13.21 6.51 -31.20
C ASP A 16 12.28 6.23 -32.40
N GLU A 17 11.90 4.96 -32.57
CA GLU A 17 10.74 4.57 -33.37
C GLU A 17 9.58 4.10 -32.46
N VAL A 18 8.61 5.01 -32.38
CA VAL A 18 7.24 4.87 -31.87
C VAL A 18 6.53 3.69 -32.53
N THR A 19 6.08 2.72 -31.73
CA THR A 19 5.24 1.62 -32.24
C THR A 19 3.79 2.07 -32.44
N VAL A 20 3.35 1.92 -33.69
CA VAL A 20 2.01 2.20 -34.18
C VAL A 20 1.02 1.17 -33.63
N ALA A 21 0.45 1.46 -32.44
CA ALA A 21 -0.73 0.76 -31.92
C ALA A 21 -1.81 1.72 -31.38
N ALA A 22 -1.68 3.03 -31.63
CA ALA A 22 -2.64 4.05 -31.23
C ALA A 22 -3.37 4.65 -32.45
N ARG A 23 -4.22 3.84 -33.12
CA ARG A 23 -5.31 4.36 -33.96
C ARG A 23 -6.25 3.24 -34.40
N ARG A 24 -7.24 2.94 -33.55
CA ARG A 24 -8.63 2.59 -33.93
C ARG A 24 -9.39 2.10 -32.70
N ARG A 25 -10.14 3.01 -32.08
CA ARG A 25 -11.46 2.79 -31.47
C ARG A 25 -12.01 4.14 -31.01
N ARG A 26 -12.47 4.94 -31.97
CA ARG A 26 -13.50 5.96 -31.72
C ARG A 26 -14.83 5.35 -32.15
N LYS A 27 -15.57 4.78 -31.20
CA LYS A 27 -17.01 4.60 -31.32
C LYS A 27 -17.63 5.21 -30.06
N LYS A 28 -18.42 6.26 -30.26
CA LYS A 28 -19.34 6.83 -29.26
C LYS A 28 -20.23 5.71 -28.72
N VAL A 29 -20.43 5.64 -27.41
CA VAL A 29 -21.46 4.80 -26.80
C VAL A 29 -22.17 5.63 -25.73
N ALA A 30 -23.47 5.80 -25.90
CA ALA A 30 -24.39 6.34 -24.92
C ALA A 30 -24.98 5.17 -24.10
N PHE A 31 -25.31 5.43 -22.84
CA PHE A 31 -25.95 4.47 -21.93
C PHE A 31 -27.33 4.04 -22.44
N PRO A 32 -27.72 2.74 -22.37
CA PRO A 32 -29.05 2.30 -22.79
C PRO A 32 -30.10 2.42 -21.68
N SER A 33 -31.30 2.88 -22.05
CA SER A 33 -32.57 2.73 -21.31
C SER A 33 -33.32 1.48 -21.80
N PRO A 34 -34.28 0.92 -21.02
CA PRO A 34 -34.80 -0.42 -21.24
C PRO A 34 -35.91 -0.50 -22.31
N GLY A 35 -35.82 -1.47 -23.23
CA GLY A 35 -36.97 -1.89 -24.05
C GLY A 35 -36.70 -2.56 -25.42
N SER A 36 -36.44 -3.88 -25.45
CA SER A 36 -36.78 -4.89 -26.51
C SER A 36 -36.23 -4.77 -27.96
N PRO A 37 -36.31 -5.83 -28.83
CA PRO A 37 -35.90 -7.23 -28.67
C PRO A 37 -34.94 -7.78 -29.78
N VAL A 38 -34.21 -8.84 -29.39
CA VAL A 38 -33.52 -9.95 -30.10
C VAL A 38 -33.30 -9.91 -31.63
N ALA A 39 -32.03 -10.09 -32.04
CA ALA A 39 -31.66 -10.80 -33.27
C ALA A 39 -30.36 -11.63 -33.08
N SER A 40 -30.41 -12.87 -33.53
CA SER A 40 -29.40 -13.93 -33.42
C SER A 40 -28.28 -13.85 -34.47
N SER A 41 -27.02 -14.09 -34.08
CA SER A 41 -25.97 -14.57 -34.99
C SER A 41 -24.88 -15.35 -34.27
N VAL A 42 -24.46 -16.45 -34.89
CA VAL A 42 -23.53 -17.50 -34.42
C VAL A 42 -22.06 -17.16 -34.77
N THR A 43 -21.12 -17.71 -33.98
CA THR A 43 -19.64 -17.92 -34.17
C THR A 43 -18.68 -16.98 -33.43
N PRO A 44 -17.39 -17.36 -33.23
CA PRO A 44 -16.84 -18.55 -32.57
C PRO A 44 -15.97 -18.18 -31.33
N ALA A 45 -15.67 -19.17 -30.48
CA ALA A 45 -14.93 -18.99 -29.22
C ALA A 45 -13.52 -18.40 -29.41
N ARG A 46 -13.23 -17.32 -28.67
CA ARG A 46 -11.88 -16.76 -28.51
C ARG A 46 -11.71 -16.33 -27.06
N SER A 47 -10.80 -16.99 -26.35
CA SER A 47 -10.46 -16.69 -24.96
C SER A 47 -9.72 -15.35 -24.88
N LEU A 48 -10.34 -14.35 -24.25
CA LEU A 48 -9.67 -13.10 -23.88
C LEU A 48 -9.13 -13.27 -22.47
N LEU A 49 -7.79 -13.26 -22.34
CA LEU A 49 -7.10 -13.28 -21.06
C LEU A 49 -7.30 -11.91 -20.37
N ARG A 50 -7.77 -11.96 -19.12
CA ARG A 50 -7.90 -10.81 -18.21
C ARG A 50 -6.52 -10.28 -17.84
N ASN A 51 -6.26 -8.98 -18.07
CA ASN A 51 -5.11 -8.29 -17.50
C ASN A 51 -5.52 -7.71 -16.13
N THR A 52 -5.31 -8.49 -15.07
CA THR A 52 -5.33 -8.02 -13.68
C THR A 52 -3.99 -7.38 -13.32
N PRO A 53 -3.95 -6.34 -12.46
CA PRO A 53 -2.71 -5.86 -11.87
C PRO A 53 -2.04 -6.98 -11.05
N ALA A 54 -0.70 -6.97 -11.02
CA ALA A 54 0.11 -8.05 -10.47
C ALA A 54 -0.01 -8.13 -8.94
N SER A 55 -0.66 -9.19 -8.43
CA SER A 55 -0.65 -9.57 -7.02
C SER A 55 0.33 -10.71 -6.77
N LEU A 56 0.71 -10.91 -5.51
CA LEU A 56 1.59 -11.99 -5.06
C LEU A 56 1.13 -13.39 -5.56
N TYR A 57 -0.16 -13.60 -5.84
CA TYR A 57 -0.67 -14.89 -6.29
C TYR A 57 -0.56 -15.15 -7.81
N ARG A 58 -0.10 -14.20 -8.63
CA ARG A 58 0.27 -14.42 -10.05
C ARG A 58 1.59 -13.71 -10.39
N GLN A 59 2.68 -14.46 -10.43
CA GLN A 59 3.90 -14.02 -11.11
C GLN A 59 4.09 -14.73 -12.46
N ALA A 60 4.58 -13.98 -13.44
CA ALA A 60 4.86 -14.37 -14.80
C ALA A 60 6.38 -14.48 -15.06
N VAL A 61 6.75 -15.59 -15.69
CA VAL A 61 7.91 -15.90 -16.57
C VAL A 61 9.22 -15.10 -16.39
N THR A 62 10.24 -15.79 -15.92
CA THR A 62 11.66 -15.38 -15.87
C THR A 62 12.36 -15.38 -17.24
N PRO A 63 13.17 -14.35 -17.59
CA PRO A 63 14.32 -14.51 -18.47
C PRO A 63 15.62 -14.69 -17.67
N ARG A 64 16.44 -15.68 -18.07
CA ARG A 64 17.76 -15.99 -17.49
C ARG A 64 18.85 -15.02 -17.98
N VAL A 65 19.82 -14.71 -17.12
CA VAL A 65 21.14 -14.14 -17.48
C VAL A 65 22.24 -14.85 -16.66
N PRO A 66 23.42 -15.15 -17.23
CA PRO A 66 24.30 -16.20 -16.75
C PRO A 66 25.31 -15.78 -15.66
N ASP A 67 25.73 -16.82 -14.95
CA ASP A 67 26.67 -16.90 -13.83
C ASP A 67 28.11 -16.51 -14.23
N VAL A 68 28.78 -15.66 -13.43
CA VAL A 68 30.22 -15.41 -13.54
C VAL A 68 30.84 -15.39 -12.14
N SER A 69 31.28 -16.56 -11.71
CA SER A 69 32.25 -16.74 -10.64
C SER A 69 33.66 -16.57 -11.20
N SER A 70 34.41 -15.54 -10.76
CA SER A 70 35.87 -15.58 -10.49
C SER A 70 36.45 -14.17 -10.35
N ILE A 71 37.15 -13.91 -9.23
CA ILE A 71 38.53 -13.38 -9.16
C ILE A 71 38.94 -13.30 -7.68
N LEU A 72 40.08 -13.91 -7.38
CA LEU A 72 40.76 -13.96 -6.09
C LEU A 72 41.73 -12.77 -5.92
N ALA A 73 42.04 -12.50 -4.63
CA ALA A 73 43.30 -12.00 -4.07
C ALA A 73 43.33 -10.53 -3.54
N PRO A 74 44.30 -10.14 -2.67
CA PRO A 74 44.02 -9.85 -1.25
C PRO A 74 44.58 -8.52 -0.72
N GLY A 75 44.18 -8.12 0.49
CA GLY A 75 45.08 -7.40 1.40
C GLY A 75 44.61 -6.07 2.02
N ALA A 76 44.45 -6.13 3.34
CA ALA A 76 45.01 -5.20 4.33
C ALA A 76 44.22 -3.95 4.82
N ARG A 77 43.98 -4.01 6.14
CA ARG A 77 44.13 -2.97 7.20
C ARG A 77 42.95 -2.05 7.53
N THR A 78 42.28 -2.43 8.63
CA THR A 78 41.53 -1.59 9.58
C THR A 78 42.41 -0.59 10.34
N PRO A 79 41.84 0.51 10.85
CA PRO A 79 42.26 1.07 12.14
C PRO A 79 41.13 1.16 13.19
N ARG A 80 41.62 1.13 14.43
CA ARG A 80 40.95 0.96 15.73
C ARG A 80 40.13 2.16 16.23
N TYR A 81 39.09 1.82 16.99
CA TYR A 81 38.43 2.50 18.13
C TYR A 81 39.05 3.76 18.75
N ALA A 82 38.18 4.73 19.09
CA ALA A 82 38.36 5.66 20.21
C ALA A 82 37.03 6.33 20.67
N HIS A 83 36.69 6.10 21.94
CA HIS A 83 36.06 7.01 22.93
C HIS A 83 34.61 7.56 22.80
N THR A 84 33.75 7.04 23.68
CA THR A 84 32.50 7.64 24.19
C THR A 84 32.77 8.73 25.25
N PRO A 85 31.96 9.81 25.31
CA PRO A 85 31.73 10.56 26.54
C PRO A 85 30.29 10.45 27.07
N ARG A 86 30.20 10.67 28.38
CA ARG A 86 29.13 10.38 29.33
C ARG A 86 28.30 11.66 29.57
N SER A 87 26.97 11.59 29.43
CA SER A 87 26.05 12.72 29.70
C SER A 87 25.62 12.78 31.16
N THR A 88 25.64 13.98 31.74
CA THR A 88 25.14 14.34 33.07
C THR A 88 23.83 15.10 32.96
N ILE A 89 22.83 14.66 33.73
CA ILE A 89 21.47 15.20 33.85
C ILE A 89 21.49 16.58 34.52
N GLY A 90 20.70 17.53 33.97
CA GLY A 90 20.39 18.81 34.57
C GLY A 90 18.97 19.25 34.21
N SER A 91 18.10 19.29 35.22
CA SER A 91 16.68 19.66 35.21
C SER A 91 16.49 21.18 35.11
N LEU A 92 15.62 21.65 34.22
CA LEU A 92 14.91 22.94 34.35
C LEU A 92 13.51 22.86 33.74
N ASN A 93 12.51 23.04 34.60
CA ASN A 93 11.11 23.38 34.26
C ASN A 93 11.01 24.85 33.84
N LEU A 94 10.06 25.16 32.95
CA LEU A 94 9.25 26.40 32.95
C LEU A 94 8.08 26.29 31.95
N ASP A 95 6.87 26.53 32.49
CA ASP A 95 5.60 26.98 31.87
C ASP A 95 5.81 28.06 30.78
N ASP A 96 4.92 28.38 29.83
CA ASP A 96 3.47 28.19 29.68
C ASP A 96 3.07 28.45 28.20
N SER A 97 1.85 28.03 27.83
CA SER A 97 1.00 28.47 26.68
C SER A 97 1.43 28.23 25.22
N ASP A 98 0.79 27.24 24.56
CA ASP A 98 0.07 27.41 23.27
C ASP A 98 -0.64 26.08 22.86
N TRP A 99 -1.96 26.11 22.73
CA TRP A 99 -2.84 24.93 22.70
C TRP A 99 -3.20 24.39 21.30
N THR A 100 -2.44 24.71 20.26
CA THR A 100 -2.65 24.16 18.91
C THR A 100 -2.07 22.75 18.71
N THR A 101 -1.32 22.24 19.68
CA THR A 101 -0.58 20.95 19.60
C THR A 101 -1.44 19.71 19.89
N SER A 102 -2.70 19.86 20.35
CA SER A 102 -3.40 18.73 21.00
C SER A 102 -4.30 17.85 20.11
N MET A 103 -4.38 18.04 18.78
CA MET A 103 -5.31 17.23 17.95
C MET A 103 -4.72 16.62 16.68
N TYR A 104 -3.44 16.84 16.38
CA TYR A 104 -2.76 16.22 15.23
C TYR A 104 -1.30 15.94 15.56
N THR A 105 -1.07 15.04 16.53
CA THR A 105 0.27 14.47 16.73
C THR A 105 0.48 13.37 15.72
N SER A 106 1.41 13.57 14.78
CA SER A 106 1.91 12.50 13.90
C SER A 106 2.41 11.33 14.77
N PRO A 107 2.14 10.06 14.40
CA PRO A 107 2.69 8.94 15.13
C PRO A 107 4.21 8.93 15.00
N VAL A 108 4.90 9.01 16.14
CA VAL A 108 6.36 9.00 16.24
C VAL A 108 6.90 7.67 15.74
N SER A 109 7.52 7.66 14.55
CA SER A 109 8.45 6.60 14.14
C SER A 109 9.80 6.90 14.79
N GLY A 110 10.21 6.06 15.74
CA GLY A 110 11.48 6.21 16.45
C GLY A 110 12.68 5.99 15.53
N PHE A 111 13.27 7.09 15.04
CA PHE A 111 14.63 7.15 14.53
C PHE A 111 15.42 8.17 15.35
N GLU A 112 16.55 7.73 15.91
CA GLU A 112 17.48 8.56 16.67
C GLU A 112 18.25 9.48 15.71
N ASP A 113 18.01 10.79 15.78
CA ASP A 113 18.75 11.79 15.01
C ASP A 113 20.04 12.22 15.72
N THR A 114 21.17 12.06 15.04
CA THR A 114 22.46 12.66 15.39
C THR A 114 22.61 14.02 14.71
N SER A 115 22.45 15.11 15.46
CA SER A 115 22.64 16.48 14.95
C SER A 115 24.11 16.91 14.97
N PHE A 116 24.63 17.38 13.82
CA PHE A 116 25.79 18.26 13.73
C PHE A 116 25.48 19.39 12.72
N PHE A 117 26.06 20.56 12.96
CA PHE A 117 25.89 21.88 12.31
C PHE A 117 24.83 22.79 12.93
N ARG A 118 25.35 23.77 13.69
CA ARG A 118 24.64 24.91 14.27
C ARG A 118 25.35 26.17 13.72
N ASP A 119 24.54 27.21 13.51
CA ASP A 119 24.86 28.56 12.98
C ASP A 119 24.58 28.77 11.50
N ASP A 120 23.30 29.06 11.20
CA ASP A 120 22.86 30.08 10.21
C ASP A 120 21.33 30.39 10.32
N THR A 121 20.70 30.13 11.48
CA THR A 121 19.23 30.17 11.65
C THR A 121 18.62 31.54 11.95
N ALA A 122 19.42 32.60 12.14
CA ALA A 122 18.91 33.89 12.59
C ALA A 122 18.37 34.80 11.47
N ASN A 123 18.78 34.60 10.21
CA ASN A 123 18.44 35.51 9.11
C ASN A 123 17.31 35.02 8.18
N LEU A 124 16.92 33.75 8.26
CA LEU A 124 15.79 33.20 7.46
C LEU A 124 14.47 33.18 8.25
N SER A 125 14.55 33.05 9.58
CA SER A 125 13.40 33.00 10.49
C SER A 125 12.64 34.33 10.60
N SER A 126 13.26 35.46 10.23
CA SER A 126 12.59 36.77 10.21
C SER A 126 11.82 37.05 8.91
N ALA A 127 12.03 36.29 7.83
CA ALA A 127 11.36 36.51 6.54
C ALA A 127 10.03 35.75 6.40
N LEU A 128 9.78 34.75 7.26
CA LEU A 128 8.59 33.88 7.23
C LEU A 128 7.41 34.40 8.08
N LEU A 129 7.52 35.58 8.70
CA LEU A 129 6.47 36.09 9.60
C LEU A 129 5.30 36.80 8.87
N LYS A 130 5.16 36.59 7.55
CA LYS A 130 4.02 37.08 6.74
C LYS A 130 3.54 36.13 5.63
N GLU A 131 4.18 34.97 5.45
CA GLU A 131 3.77 33.98 4.45
C GLU A 131 3.04 32.84 5.17
N ASP A 132 1.92 32.40 4.59
CA ASP A 132 1.10 31.30 5.12
C ASP A 132 1.97 30.06 5.39
N ASP A 133 1.61 29.25 6.40
CA ASP A 133 2.30 27.99 6.70
C ASP A 133 2.44 27.18 5.38
N PRO A 134 3.63 26.64 5.05
CA PRO A 134 3.84 25.96 3.78
C PRO A 134 2.87 24.80 3.56
N GLY A 135 2.40 24.16 4.64
CA GLY A 135 1.34 23.16 4.60
C GLY A 135 0.00 23.76 4.17
N ASP A 136 -0.44 24.83 4.82
CA ASP A 136 -1.69 25.52 4.47
C ASP A 136 -1.67 26.03 3.02
N ALA A 137 -0.55 26.60 2.57
CA ALA A 137 -0.38 27.08 1.20
C ALA A 137 -0.45 25.93 0.17
N ALA A 138 0.25 24.82 0.42
CA ALA A 138 0.19 23.65 -0.44
C ALA A 138 -1.23 23.11 -0.53
N ALA A 139 -1.91 23.02 0.61
CA ALA A 139 -3.22 22.43 0.68
C ALA A 139 -4.34 23.36 0.13
N ALA A 140 -4.14 24.69 0.20
CA ALA A 140 -4.97 25.69 -0.49
C ALA A 140 -4.80 25.65 -2.01
N SER A 141 -3.57 25.44 -2.51
CA SER A 141 -3.31 25.35 -3.97
C SER A 141 -4.04 24.20 -4.66
N LEU A 142 -4.39 23.15 -3.92
CA LEU A 142 -5.10 21.98 -4.44
C LEU A 142 -6.57 22.28 -4.81
N PHE A 143 -7.21 23.31 -4.25
CA PHE A 143 -8.62 23.62 -4.55
C PHE A 143 -8.86 23.96 -6.03
N PRO A 144 -8.13 24.93 -6.64
CA PRO A 144 -8.26 25.21 -8.07
C PRO A 144 -7.74 24.06 -8.95
N GLU A 145 -6.70 23.35 -8.52
CA GLU A 145 -6.12 22.21 -9.26
C GLU A 145 -7.13 21.05 -9.38
N PHE A 146 -7.83 20.72 -8.28
CA PHE A 146 -8.89 19.70 -8.28
C PHE A 146 -10.06 20.07 -9.18
N LEU A 147 -10.51 21.34 -9.15
CA LEU A 147 -11.56 21.80 -10.05
C LEU A 147 -11.12 21.70 -11.52
N THR A 148 -9.90 22.12 -11.82
CA THR A 148 -9.35 22.06 -13.19
C THR A 148 -9.33 20.62 -13.71
N SER A 149 -8.88 19.67 -12.88
CA SER A 149 -8.91 18.25 -13.24
C SER A 149 -10.35 17.72 -13.39
N PHE A 150 -11.27 18.11 -12.49
CA PHE A 150 -12.68 17.75 -12.58
C PHE A 150 -13.32 18.20 -13.90
N LEU A 151 -13.10 19.46 -14.30
CA LEU A 151 -13.66 20.03 -15.53
C LEU A 151 -12.99 19.49 -16.80
N LYS A 152 -11.71 19.09 -16.72
CA LYS A 152 -10.96 18.48 -17.83
C LYS A 152 -11.55 17.12 -18.23
N HIS A 153 -12.00 16.33 -17.25
CA HIS A 153 -12.44 14.96 -17.46
C HIS A 153 -13.94 14.86 -17.66
N SER A 154 -14.35 14.17 -18.73
CA SER A 154 -15.76 13.82 -18.93
C SER A 154 -16.18 12.72 -17.95
N SER A 155 -17.49 12.53 -17.76
CA SER A 155 -18.04 11.39 -16.99
C SER A 155 -17.68 10.00 -17.54
N SER A 156 -17.06 9.91 -18.72
CA SER A 156 -16.56 8.64 -19.26
C SER A 156 -15.09 8.34 -18.91
N ALA A 157 -14.37 9.32 -18.35
CA ALA A 157 -12.94 9.24 -18.00
C ALA A 157 -12.70 9.35 -16.48
N VAL A 158 -13.67 8.88 -15.68
CA VAL A 158 -13.67 9.06 -14.21
C VAL A 158 -12.43 8.46 -13.52
N PHE A 159 -11.88 7.37 -14.04
CA PHE A 159 -10.66 6.79 -13.45
C PHE A 159 -9.39 7.58 -13.79
N GLU A 160 -9.35 8.27 -14.94
CA GLU A 160 -8.26 9.20 -15.27
C GLU A 160 -8.32 10.43 -14.35
N LEU A 161 -9.52 10.87 -13.96
CA LEU A 161 -9.72 11.92 -12.94
C LEU A 161 -9.11 11.52 -11.59
N LEU A 162 -9.34 10.27 -11.14
CA LEU A 162 -8.77 9.80 -9.88
C LEU A 162 -7.24 9.69 -9.93
N GLU A 163 -6.68 9.29 -11.08
CA GLU A 163 -5.22 9.26 -11.29
C GLU A 163 -4.63 10.68 -11.24
N ASP A 164 -5.31 11.67 -11.83
CA ASP A 164 -4.91 13.08 -11.72
C ASP A 164 -4.99 13.57 -10.26
N TYR A 165 -6.05 13.24 -9.50
CA TYR A 165 -6.13 13.60 -8.07
C TYR A 165 -5.03 12.98 -7.22
N GLN A 166 -4.70 11.70 -7.47
CA GLN A 166 -3.57 11.05 -6.79
C GLN A 166 -2.27 11.78 -7.08
N THR A 167 -2.00 12.08 -8.35
CA THR A 167 -0.77 12.77 -8.77
C THR A 167 -0.67 14.15 -8.11
N LEU A 168 -1.76 14.93 -8.13
CA LEU A 168 -1.80 16.24 -7.48
C LEU A 168 -1.51 16.15 -5.97
N CYS A 169 -2.13 15.21 -5.26
CA CYS A 169 -1.84 15.00 -3.83
C CYS A 169 -0.39 14.56 -3.61
N GLN A 170 0.14 13.65 -4.43
CA GLN A 170 1.51 13.14 -4.30
C GLN A 170 2.54 14.25 -4.49
N ASP A 171 2.37 15.08 -5.52
CA ASP A 171 3.27 16.19 -5.81
C ASP A 171 3.37 17.16 -4.61
N LYS A 172 2.25 17.43 -3.93
CA LYS A 172 2.26 18.27 -2.71
C LYS A 172 2.91 17.54 -1.53
N VAL A 173 2.63 16.25 -1.36
CA VAL A 173 3.22 15.44 -0.28
C VAL A 173 4.75 15.38 -0.43
N ASP A 174 5.28 15.14 -1.62
CA ASP A 174 6.74 15.06 -1.85
C ASP A 174 7.43 16.37 -1.47
N VAL A 175 6.84 17.51 -1.85
CA VAL A 175 7.34 18.84 -1.48
C VAL A 175 7.27 19.02 0.04
N LEU A 176 6.13 18.72 0.67
CA LEU A 176 5.95 18.90 2.11
C LEU A 176 6.82 17.97 2.95
N GLN A 177 7.05 16.72 2.52
CA GLN A 177 7.96 15.80 3.21
C GLN A 177 9.37 16.38 3.29
N SER A 178 9.87 16.99 2.21
CA SER A 178 11.17 17.66 2.21
C SER A 178 11.25 18.85 3.19
N VAL A 179 10.14 19.55 3.40
CA VAL A 179 10.01 20.66 4.34
C VAL A 179 9.93 20.14 5.78
N VAL A 180 9.13 19.10 6.01
CA VAL A 180 8.95 18.46 7.32
C VAL A 180 10.26 17.85 7.83
N LEU A 181 11.06 17.25 6.96
CA LEU A 181 12.41 16.76 7.31
C LEU A 181 13.31 17.86 7.85
N ARG A 182 13.12 19.11 7.42
CA ARG A 182 13.92 20.27 7.88
C ARG A 182 13.30 20.97 9.09
N ALA A 183 11.96 21.04 9.15
CA ALA A 183 11.20 21.78 10.18
C ALA A 183 10.87 20.93 11.42
N GLY A 184 10.99 19.61 11.33
CA GLY A 184 10.66 18.66 12.39
C GLY A 184 9.22 18.11 12.32
N GLN A 185 9.05 16.90 12.86
CA GLN A 185 7.82 16.10 12.78
C GLN A 185 6.64 16.64 13.63
N ASN A 186 6.90 17.59 14.53
CA ASN A 186 5.88 18.18 15.41
C ASN A 186 5.30 19.51 14.87
N SER A 187 5.61 19.85 13.62
CA SER A 187 5.13 21.09 12.99
C SER A 187 3.69 20.96 12.48
N LYS A 188 2.97 22.08 12.36
CA LYS A 188 1.65 22.12 11.71
C LYS A 188 1.70 21.57 10.28
N THR A 189 2.76 21.92 9.55
CA THR A 189 3.06 21.41 8.22
C THR A 189 3.16 19.88 8.18
N ALA A 190 3.70 19.23 9.22
CA ALA A 190 3.74 17.76 9.30
C ALA A 190 2.35 17.15 9.42
N GLY A 191 1.46 17.77 10.20
CA GLY A 191 0.05 17.36 10.28
C GLY A 191 -0.68 17.48 8.93
N VAL A 192 -0.48 18.59 8.21
CA VAL A 192 -1.07 18.77 6.87
C VAL A 192 -0.49 17.78 5.86
N CYS A 193 0.82 17.56 5.89
CA CYS A 193 1.48 16.56 5.04
C CYS A 193 0.88 15.16 5.25
N TRP A 194 0.71 14.76 6.52
CA TRP A 194 0.09 13.48 6.85
C TRP A 194 -1.34 13.38 6.32
N LEU A 195 -2.17 14.43 6.48
CA LEU A 195 -3.54 14.44 5.97
C LEU A 195 -3.61 14.33 4.44
N LEU A 196 -2.74 15.04 3.71
CA LEU A 196 -2.69 14.95 2.24
C LEU A 196 -2.18 13.58 1.78
N GLN A 197 -1.31 12.95 2.56
CA GLN A 197 -0.86 11.60 2.29
C GLN A 197 -1.98 10.57 2.50
N GLN A 198 -2.78 10.72 3.55
CA GLN A 198 -4.00 9.92 3.74
C GLN A 198 -5.03 10.14 2.63
N GLU A 199 -5.15 11.37 2.13
CA GLU A 199 -5.99 11.68 0.98
C GLU A 199 -5.52 10.94 -0.29
N ASN A 200 -4.21 10.98 -0.58
CA ASN A 200 -3.61 10.24 -1.71
C ASN A 200 -3.92 8.74 -1.61
N TYR A 201 -3.68 8.14 -0.44
CA TYR A 201 -3.92 6.73 -0.20
C TYR A 201 -5.40 6.36 -0.35
N SER A 202 -6.30 7.23 0.09
CA SER A 202 -7.74 7.03 -0.07
C SER A 202 -8.14 7.05 -1.54
N TRP A 203 -7.63 7.99 -2.34
CA TRP A 203 -7.88 8.01 -3.79
C TRP A 203 -7.35 6.77 -4.51
N ARG A 204 -6.18 6.26 -4.10
CA ARG A 204 -5.59 5.02 -4.62
C ARG A 204 -6.48 3.80 -4.35
N LEU A 205 -7.00 3.70 -3.12
CA LEU A 205 -7.95 2.65 -2.74
C LEU A 205 -9.25 2.73 -3.56
N ILE A 206 -9.84 3.92 -3.64
CA ILE A 206 -11.10 4.15 -4.37
C ILE A 206 -10.92 3.76 -5.85
N ALA A 207 -9.83 4.21 -6.48
CA ALA A 207 -9.54 3.89 -7.87
C ALA A 207 -9.41 2.37 -8.11
N SER A 208 -8.70 1.66 -7.23
CA SER A 208 -8.52 0.20 -7.35
C SER A 208 -9.84 -0.57 -7.18
N LEU A 209 -10.60 -0.29 -6.11
CA LEU A 209 -11.83 -1.04 -5.81
C LEU A 209 -12.95 -0.73 -6.79
N TYR A 210 -13.19 0.54 -7.12
CA TYR A 210 -14.27 0.90 -8.04
C TYR A 210 -13.96 0.51 -9.48
N ARG A 211 -12.69 0.41 -9.88
CA ARG A 211 -12.33 -0.15 -11.19
C ARG A 211 -12.73 -1.61 -11.29
N ASP A 212 -12.46 -2.43 -10.26
CA ASP A 212 -12.92 -3.83 -10.22
C ASP A 212 -14.46 -3.92 -10.18
N ARG A 213 -15.13 -3.18 -9.29
CA ARG A 213 -16.60 -3.17 -9.18
C ARG A 213 -17.30 -2.79 -10.49
N VAL A 214 -16.83 -1.73 -11.16
CA VAL A 214 -17.40 -1.30 -12.45
C VAL A 214 -17.11 -2.30 -13.56
N GLN A 215 -15.89 -2.86 -13.61
CA GLN A 215 -15.55 -3.87 -14.61
C GLN A 215 -16.45 -5.11 -14.48
N LEU A 216 -16.71 -5.57 -13.27
CA LEU A 216 -17.58 -6.73 -13.03
C LEU A 216 -19.02 -6.48 -13.46
N ALA A 217 -19.57 -5.31 -13.15
CA ALA A 217 -20.91 -4.93 -13.57
C ALA A 217 -21.09 -4.93 -15.10
N LEU A 218 -20.01 -4.75 -15.86
CA LEU A 218 -20.03 -4.82 -17.33
C LEU A 218 -19.88 -6.24 -17.89
N GLU A 219 -19.28 -7.17 -17.12
CA GLU A 219 -18.95 -8.53 -17.56
C GLU A 219 -19.98 -9.59 -17.13
N ASP A 220 -20.78 -9.32 -16.09
CA ASP A 220 -21.84 -10.23 -15.57
C ASP A 220 -22.91 -10.60 -16.62
N ASP A 221 -23.03 -9.85 -17.72
CA ASP A 221 -23.95 -10.12 -18.82
C ASP A 221 -23.46 -11.23 -19.81
N ILE A 222 -22.26 -11.79 -19.64
CA ILE A 222 -21.60 -12.61 -20.69
C ILE A 222 -21.17 -14.03 -20.23
N MET A 223 -21.09 -14.32 -18.92
CA MET A 223 -20.50 -15.59 -18.46
C MET A 223 -21.53 -16.68 -18.12
N THR A 224 -21.45 -17.81 -18.84
CA THR A 224 -22.01 -19.10 -18.43
C THR A 224 -20.86 -19.97 -17.91
N ASP A 225 -20.90 -20.33 -16.63
CA ASP A 225 -19.79 -20.97 -15.92
C ASP A 225 -19.71 -22.48 -16.28
N MET A 226 -18.70 -22.87 -17.07
CA MET A 226 -18.33 -24.28 -17.25
C MET A 226 -17.15 -24.58 -16.32
N VAL A 227 -17.44 -25.18 -15.16
CA VAL A 227 -16.41 -25.69 -14.24
C VAL A 227 -15.74 -26.90 -14.89
N VAL A 228 -14.58 -26.69 -15.50
CA VAL A 228 -13.71 -27.79 -15.92
C VAL A 228 -12.87 -28.20 -14.71
N PRO A 229 -12.85 -29.49 -14.33
CA PRO A 229 -11.97 -29.99 -13.29
C PRO A 229 -10.51 -29.61 -13.60
N SER A 230 -9.96 -28.69 -12.81
CA SER A 230 -8.58 -28.24 -12.92
C SER A 230 -7.63 -29.26 -12.29
N LYS A 231 -6.37 -29.27 -12.73
CA LYS A 231 -5.32 -30.21 -12.25
C LYS A 231 -4.25 -29.55 -11.39
N SER A 232 -4.29 -28.24 -11.17
CA SER A 232 -3.27 -27.52 -10.37
C SER A 232 -3.89 -26.49 -9.44
N GLU A 233 -3.35 -26.37 -8.23
CA GLU A 233 -3.78 -25.38 -7.23
C GLU A 233 -3.82 -23.97 -7.81
N LYS A 234 -2.78 -23.56 -8.56
CA LYS A 234 -2.70 -22.23 -9.18
C LYS A 234 -3.94 -21.91 -10.01
N VAL A 235 -4.37 -22.84 -10.86
CA VAL A 235 -5.53 -22.64 -11.74
C VAL A 235 -6.84 -22.61 -10.95
N VAL A 236 -6.97 -23.42 -9.89
CA VAL A 236 -8.15 -23.38 -8.99
C VAL A 236 -8.25 -22.01 -8.32
N VAL A 237 -7.15 -21.52 -7.76
CA VAL A 237 -7.12 -20.19 -7.13
C VAL A 237 -7.37 -19.08 -8.16
N GLU A 238 -6.80 -19.17 -9.37
CA GLU A 238 -7.09 -18.19 -10.43
C GLU A 238 -8.57 -18.17 -10.85
N GLN A 239 -9.24 -19.33 -10.87
CA GLN A 239 -10.68 -19.44 -11.11
C GLN A 239 -11.49 -18.86 -9.95
N LEU A 240 -11.09 -19.13 -8.70
CA LEU A 240 -11.70 -18.53 -7.51
C LEU A 240 -11.65 -17.00 -7.58
N PHE A 241 -10.48 -16.42 -7.89
CA PHE A 241 -10.34 -14.98 -8.08
C PHE A 241 -11.09 -14.46 -9.30
N GLN A 242 -11.53 -15.28 -10.25
CA GLN A 242 -12.41 -14.82 -11.34
C GLN A 242 -13.88 -14.86 -10.93
N ARG A 243 -14.28 -15.89 -10.19
CA ARG A 243 -15.67 -16.12 -9.78
C ARG A 243 -16.10 -15.29 -8.57
N ASP A 244 -15.22 -15.12 -7.59
CA ASP A 244 -15.56 -14.53 -6.29
C ASP A 244 -15.09 -13.07 -6.20
N ALA A 245 -16.03 -12.14 -6.06
CA ALA A 245 -15.74 -10.72 -5.94
C ALA A 245 -15.20 -10.32 -4.56
N VAL A 246 -15.62 -11.00 -3.51
CA VAL A 246 -15.21 -10.70 -2.13
C VAL A 246 -13.72 -10.98 -1.97
N ILE A 247 -13.23 -12.13 -2.45
CA ILE A 247 -11.82 -12.48 -2.34
C ILE A 247 -10.93 -11.55 -3.18
N ARG A 248 -11.37 -11.18 -4.39
CA ARG A 248 -10.66 -10.21 -5.23
C ARG A 248 -10.53 -8.86 -4.56
N GLN A 249 -11.65 -8.31 -4.09
CA GLN A 249 -11.64 -7.00 -3.45
C GLN A 249 -10.82 -7.02 -2.16
N SER A 250 -10.89 -8.13 -1.40
CA SER A 250 -10.03 -8.33 -0.23
C SER A 250 -8.54 -8.33 -0.59
N GLN A 251 -8.15 -8.97 -1.69
CA GLN A 251 -6.77 -8.90 -2.18
C GLN A 251 -6.38 -7.51 -2.66
N LEU A 252 -7.27 -6.75 -3.31
CA LEU A 252 -6.99 -5.36 -3.69
C LEU A 252 -6.73 -4.48 -2.47
N VAL A 253 -7.41 -4.74 -1.34
CA VAL A 253 -7.12 -4.07 -0.07
C VAL A 253 -5.73 -4.44 0.46
N VAL A 254 -5.35 -5.73 0.39
CA VAL A 254 -3.99 -6.17 0.73
C VAL A 254 -2.95 -5.46 -0.14
N ASP A 255 -3.13 -5.46 -1.46
CA ASP A 255 -2.20 -4.85 -2.42
C ASP A 255 -2.08 -3.33 -2.17
N TRP A 256 -3.20 -2.66 -1.86
CA TRP A 256 -3.21 -1.25 -1.49
C TRP A 256 -2.39 -0.99 -0.22
N LEU A 257 -2.60 -1.77 0.84
CA LEU A 257 -1.85 -1.62 2.10
C LEU A 257 -0.37 -1.97 1.95
N GLU A 258 -0.03 -2.94 1.11
CA GLU A 258 1.36 -3.27 0.75
C GLU A 258 2.00 -2.12 -0.02
N SER A 259 1.26 -1.43 -0.91
CA SER A 259 1.75 -0.24 -1.62
C SER A 259 2.05 0.93 -0.67
N ILE A 260 1.21 1.15 0.36
CA ILE A 260 1.46 2.17 1.38
C ILE A 260 2.77 1.87 2.12
N ALA A 261 2.94 0.63 2.57
CA ALA A 261 4.17 0.22 3.26
C ALA A 261 5.40 0.35 2.35
N LYS A 262 5.26 0.07 1.05
CA LYS A 262 6.35 0.28 0.07
C LYS A 262 6.75 1.74 -0.05
N ASP A 263 5.78 2.65 -0.13
CA ASP A 263 6.05 4.10 -0.20
C ASP A 263 6.79 4.59 1.07
N GLN A 264 6.45 4.04 2.23
CA GLN A 264 7.10 4.37 3.51
C GLN A 264 8.53 3.83 3.63
N ILE A 265 8.84 2.71 2.98
CA ILE A 265 10.21 2.17 2.92
C ILE A 265 11.12 3.13 2.13
N GLY A 266 10.64 3.68 1.01
CA GLY A 266 11.44 4.56 0.15
C GLY A 266 12.80 3.93 -0.21
N ASP A 267 13.88 4.72 -0.13
CA ASP A 267 15.26 4.29 -0.41
C ASP A 267 15.88 3.43 0.72
N PHE A 268 15.12 3.05 1.74
CA PHE A 268 15.62 2.20 2.83
C PHE A 268 16.13 0.84 2.31
N SER A 269 15.54 0.30 1.24
CA SER A 269 16.03 -0.92 0.57
C SER A 269 17.51 -0.83 0.20
N ASP A 270 17.93 0.31 -0.37
CA ASP A 270 19.29 0.54 -0.84
C ASP A 270 20.29 0.67 0.32
N ASN A 271 19.83 1.17 1.47
CA ASN A 271 20.66 1.32 2.66
C ASN A 271 20.90 -0.01 3.40
N ILE A 272 19.93 -0.94 3.38
CA ILE A 272 20.09 -2.27 3.98
C ILE A 272 21.25 -3.02 3.32
N GLU A 273 21.46 -2.80 2.01
CA GLU A 273 22.51 -3.44 1.23
C GLU A 273 23.92 -3.21 1.77
N TYR A 274 24.17 -2.04 2.36
CA TYR A 274 25.49 -1.67 2.89
C TYR A 274 25.89 -2.47 4.13
N TYR A 275 24.90 -2.95 4.89
CA TYR A 275 25.12 -3.67 6.15
C TYR A 275 25.08 -5.21 5.98
N ALA A 276 24.75 -5.72 4.80
CA ALA A 276 24.66 -7.15 4.54
C ALA A 276 26.05 -7.81 4.52
N LYS A 277 26.34 -8.65 5.52
CA LYS A 277 27.56 -9.49 5.56
C LYS A 277 27.35 -10.76 4.71
N ASN A 278 28.34 -11.09 3.88
CA ASN A 278 28.27 -12.24 2.97
C ASN A 278 28.29 -13.62 3.67
N VAL A 279 28.55 -13.68 4.97
CA VAL A 279 28.67 -14.92 5.74
C VAL A 279 27.73 -14.89 6.93
N CYS A 280 26.87 -15.90 7.02
CA CYS A 280 25.98 -16.08 8.17
C CYS A 280 26.81 -16.36 9.44
N TRP A 281 26.45 -15.69 10.53
CA TRP A 281 27.03 -15.85 11.88
C TRP A 281 28.57 -15.82 11.91
N GLU A 282 29.15 -14.80 11.26
CA GLU A 282 30.60 -14.63 11.14
C GLU A 282 31.30 -14.60 12.50
N ASN A 283 30.73 -13.91 13.50
CA ASN A 283 31.36 -13.77 14.81
C ASN A 283 31.36 -15.09 15.58
N THR A 284 30.27 -15.85 15.49
CA THR A 284 30.11 -17.19 16.07
C THR A 284 31.09 -18.16 15.42
N LEU A 285 31.18 -18.15 14.08
CA LEU A 285 32.16 -18.95 13.34
C LEU A 285 33.61 -18.59 13.72
N HIS A 286 33.93 -17.31 13.83
CA HIS A 286 35.25 -16.84 14.24
C HIS A 286 35.59 -17.35 15.64
N THR A 287 34.65 -17.22 16.58
CA THR A 287 34.79 -17.66 17.97
C THR A 287 35.00 -19.18 18.06
N LEU A 288 34.25 -19.98 17.28
CA LEU A 288 34.44 -21.43 17.20
C LEU A 288 35.78 -21.84 16.60
N LYS A 289 36.23 -21.14 15.55
CA LYS A 289 37.56 -21.35 14.95
C LYS A 289 38.69 -21.04 15.93
N MET A 290 38.55 -19.99 16.74
CA MET A 290 39.53 -19.65 17.77
C MET A 290 39.56 -20.68 18.91
N ARG A 291 38.40 -21.18 19.34
CA ARG A 291 38.31 -22.27 20.32
C ARG A 291 39.08 -23.51 19.88
N ARG A 292 38.90 -23.93 18.61
CA ARG A 292 39.59 -25.11 18.05
C ARG A 292 41.11 -24.95 18.03
N LYS A 293 41.61 -23.71 17.93
CA LYS A 293 43.05 -23.41 17.91
C LYS A 293 43.65 -23.21 19.30
N SER A 294 42.90 -22.62 20.23
CA SER A 294 43.44 -22.13 21.51
C SER A 294 43.03 -22.97 22.73
N GLY A 295 42.15 -23.96 22.60
CA GLY A 295 41.78 -24.88 23.68
C GLY A 295 41.09 -24.26 24.91
N GLY A 296 40.83 -22.95 24.90
CA GLY A 296 40.24 -22.22 26.01
C GLY A 296 38.75 -22.49 26.19
N SER A 297 38.29 -22.56 27.45
CA SER A 297 36.87 -22.60 27.81
C SER A 297 36.28 -21.19 27.73
N PHE A 298 35.10 -21.04 27.13
CA PHE A 298 34.32 -19.81 27.21
C PHE A 298 33.65 -19.69 28.58
N THR A 299 33.28 -18.45 28.94
CA THR A 299 32.38 -18.16 30.07
C THR A 299 30.93 -18.53 29.76
N VAL A 300 30.52 -18.49 28.48
CA VAL A 300 29.21 -18.91 27.98
C VAL A 300 29.38 -19.98 26.87
N PRO A 301 28.71 -21.14 26.97
CA PRO A 301 28.80 -22.17 25.93
C PRO A 301 27.99 -21.79 24.70
N LEU A 302 28.65 -21.30 23.65
CA LEU A 302 28.04 -21.04 22.33
C LEU A 302 27.68 -22.34 21.59
N VAL A 303 26.86 -22.20 20.55
CA VAL A 303 26.55 -23.28 19.60
C VAL A 303 27.81 -23.90 19.02
N THR A 304 27.80 -25.22 18.77
CA THR A 304 28.94 -25.94 18.19
C THR A 304 28.82 -26.16 16.68
N GLU A 305 27.63 -25.96 16.13
CA GLU A 305 27.28 -26.17 14.72
C GLU A 305 26.63 -24.90 14.17
N LEU A 306 26.64 -24.71 12.84
CA LEU A 306 26.22 -23.47 12.16
C LEU A 306 25.01 -23.65 11.25
N ASP A 307 24.33 -24.78 11.35
CA ASP A 307 23.01 -24.97 10.75
C ASP A 307 21.96 -24.10 11.47
N PRO A 308 20.89 -23.67 10.77
CA PRO A 308 19.92 -22.69 11.28
C PRO A 308 19.19 -23.14 12.55
N ASP A 309 19.01 -24.44 12.76
CA ASP A 309 18.34 -24.99 13.94
C ASP A 309 19.31 -25.31 15.10
N ALA A 310 20.63 -25.11 14.93
CA ALA A 310 21.62 -25.35 15.99
C ALA A 310 21.33 -24.59 17.30
N PRO A 311 20.96 -23.29 17.29
CA PRO A 311 20.64 -22.58 18.53
C PRO A 311 19.49 -23.22 19.31
N PHE A 312 18.47 -23.69 18.59
CA PHE A 312 17.29 -24.33 19.16
C PHE A 312 17.58 -25.77 19.60
N ARG A 313 18.20 -26.58 18.75
CA ARG A 313 18.53 -27.99 19.02
C ARG A 313 19.51 -28.14 20.18
N GLN A 314 20.51 -27.26 20.26
CA GLN A 314 21.54 -27.32 21.30
C GLN A 314 21.17 -26.51 22.55
N GLN A 315 20.12 -25.67 22.49
CA GLN A 315 19.73 -24.73 23.54
C GLN A 315 20.92 -23.86 23.97
N ARG A 316 21.65 -23.32 22.98
CA ARG A 316 22.85 -22.50 23.17
C ARG A 316 22.76 -21.23 22.34
N PRO A 317 23.24 -20.09 22.86
CA PRO A 317 23.17 -18.84 22.13
C PRO A 317 24.23 -18.75 21.02
N LEU A 318 23.95 -17.88 20.06
CA LEU A 318 24.93 -17.32 19.13
C LEU A 318 25.78 -16.27 19.85
N ALA A 319 26.87 -15.82 19.20
CA ALA A 319 27.57 -14.62 19.66
C ALA A 319 26.61 -13.41 19.68
N ASP A 320 26.75 -12.52 20.67
CA ASP A 320 25.79 -11.41 20.88
C ASP A 320 25.64 -10.52 19.64
N LEU A 321 26.74 -10.19 18.96
CA LEU A 321 26.73 -9.42 17.71
C LEU A 321 25.93 -10.11 16.59
N ASP A 322 26.06 -11.43 16.45
CA ASP A 322 25.31 -12.17 15.42
C ASP A 322 23.82 -12.25 15.77
N ARG A 323 23.48 -12.32 17.06
CA ARG A 323 22.08 -12.29 17.52
C ARG A 323 21.43 -10.93 17.25
N GLU A 324 22.15 -9.83 17.46
CA GLU A 324 21.68 -8.49 17.14
C GLU A 324 21.54 -8.30 15.62
N ASP A 325 22.53 -8.74 14.84
CA ASP A 325 22.50 -8.68 13.38
C ASP A 325 21.30 -9.48 12.82
N ASP A 326 21.05 -10.70 13.32
CA ASP A 326 19.90 -11.51 12.87
C ASP A 326 18.56 -10.89 13.29
N ALA A 327 18.46 -10.28 14.48
CA ALA A 327 17.25 -9.57 14.90
C ALA A 327 16.94 -8.36 14.00
N ARG A 328 17.95 -7.60 13.58
CA ARG A 328 17.80 -6.48 12.62
C ARG A 328 17.41 -6.98 11.24
N LEU A 329 18.07 -8.05 10.77
CA LEU A 329 17.75 -8.69 9.50
C LEU A 329 16.29 -9.14 9.46
N LEU A 330 15.82 -9.84 10.50
CA LEU A 330 14.44 -10.33 10.58
C LEU A 330 13.41 -9.20 10.59
N LYS A 331 13.70 -8.09 11.29
CA LYS A 331 12.85 -6.89 11.23
C LYS A 331 12.76 -6.36 9.80
N ASN A 332 13.90 -6.20 9.12
CA ASN A 332 13.94 -5.71 7.74
C ASN A 332 13.22 -6.66 6.76
N LEU A 333 13.39 -7.97 6.93
CA LEU A 333 12.69 -8.98 6.13
C LEU A 333 11.17 -8.88 6.31
N PHE A 334 10.70 -8.73 7.56
CA PHE A 334 9.29 -8.52 7.83
C PHE A 334 8.77 -7.25 7.16
N THR A 335 9.51 -6.14 7.25
CA THR A 335 9.17 -4.88 6.57
C THR A 335 9.05 -5.05 5.05
N LEU A 336 9.97 -5.77 4.40
CA LEU A 336 9.89 -6.07 2.97
C LEU A 336 8.67 -6.93 2.63
N ILE A 337 8.36 -7.94 3.46
CA ILE A 337 7.18 -8.79 3.27
C ILE A 337 5.88 -8.01 3.46
N ARG A 338 5.83 -7.11 4.45
CA ARG A 338 4.71 -6.20 4.71
C ARG A 338 4.45 -5.22 3.56
N ALA A 339 5.48 -4.93 2.75
CA ALA A 339 5.39 -4.12 1.54
C ALA A 339 5.20 -4.92 0.24
N GLY A 340 4.93 -6.22 0.34
CA GLY A 340 4.79 -7.10 -0.84
C GLY A 340 6.08 -7.35 -1.62
N MET A 341 7.23 -6.91 -1.11
CA MET A 341 8.55 -7.04 -1.76
C MET A 341 9.21 -8.39 -1.43
N THR A 342 8.50 -9.50 -1.66
CA THR A 342 8.96 -10.85 -1.28
C THR A 342 10.23 -11.27 -2.01
N GLU A 343 10.41 -10.85 -3.26
CA GLU A 343 11.65 -11.12 -4.00
C GLU A 343 12.84 -10.41 -3.39
N GLU A 344 12.65 -9.17 -2.94
CA GLU A 344 13.72 -8.41 -2.32
C GLU A 344 14.09 -8.99 -0.95
N ALA A 345 13.09 -9.46 -0.20
CA ALA A 345 13.34 -10.23 1.02
C ALA A 345 14.18 -11.49 0.74
N GLN A 346 13.92 -12.20 -0.36
CA GLN A 346 14.72 -13.36 -0.76
C GLN A 346 16.14 -12.99 -1.21
N ARG A 347 16.31 -11.89 -1.96
CA ARG A 347 17.63 -11.37 -2.36
C ARG A 347 18.44 -10.99 -1.12
N LEU A 348 17.84 -10.27 -0.18
CA LEU A 348 18.45 -9.90 1.08
C LEU A 348 18.88 -11.13 1.90
N CYS A 349 18.03 -12.16 2.01
CA CYS A 349 18.40 -13.43 2.67
C CYS A 349 19.63 -14.08 2.03
N LYS A 350 19.67 -14.17 0.69
CA LYS A 350 20.80 -14.76 -0.05
C LYS A 350 22.09 -13.97 0.18
N ARG A 351 22.02 -12.64 0.17
CA ARG A 351 23.17 -11.75 0.42
C ARG A 351 23.72 -11.88 1.83
N CYS A 352 22.85 -12.03 2.84
CA CYS A 352 23.24 -12.25 4.22
C CYS A 352 23.77 -13.68 4.50
N GLY A 353 23.98 -14.51 3.47
CA GLY A 353 24.43 -15.89 3.61
C GLY A 353 23.37 -16.85 4.15
N GLN A 354 22.10 -16.47 4.13
CA GLN A 354 20.95 -17.24 4.62
C GLN A 354 20.07 -17.73 3.47
N ALA A 355 20.69 -18.41 2.49
CA ALA A 355 19.96 -18.98 1.35
C ALA A 355 18.87 -19.98 1.77
N TRP A 356 19.04 -20.64 2.91
CA TRP A 356 18.02 -21.51 3.50
C TRP A 356 16.73 -20.74 3.83
N ARG A 357 16.84 -19.52 4.37
CA ARG A 357 15.69 -18.66 4.69
C ARG A 357 15.04 -18.14 3.41
N ALA A 358 15.84 -17.81 2.39
CA ALA A 358 15.30 -17.48 1.08
C ALA A 358 14.44 -18.63 0.51
N ALA A 359 14.88 -19.88 0.69
CA ALA A 359 14.12 -21.06 0.26
C ALA A 359 12.82 -21.25 1.06
N THR A 360 12.80 -20.97 2.38
CA THR A 360 11.56 -21.06 3.17
C THR A 360 10.51 -20.04 2.71
N LEU A 361 10.94 -18.85 2.25
CA LEU A 361 10.07 -17.82 1.69
C LEU A 361 9.47 -18.16 0.31
N GLU A 362 9.88 -19.25 -0.35
CA GLU A 362 9.28 -19.69 -1.61
C GLU A 362 8.15 -20.72 -1.43
N GLY A 363 8.03 -21.32 -0.24
CA GLY A 363 7.16 -22.48 -0.04
C GLY A 363 5.66 -22.21 -0.05
N TRP A 364 5.24 -20.95 0.04
CA TRP A 364 3.83 -20.53 -0.05
C TRP A 364 3.28 -20.54 -1.49
N LYS A 365 4.16 -20.55 -2.50
CA LYS A 365 3.78 -20.47 -3.92
C LYS A 365 2.95 -21.68 -4.34
N LEU A 366 1.81 -21.42 -4.97
CA LEU A 366 0.87 -22.44 -5.45
C LEU A 366 1.52 -23.31 -6.53
N TYR A 367 1.31 -24.62 -6.43
CA TYR A 367 1.86 -25.56 -7.40
C TYR A 367 1.20 -25.43 -8.78
N HIS A 368 2.03 -25.42 -9.82
CA HIS A 368 1.57 -25.46 -11.21
C HIS A 368 2.60 -26.13 -12.13
N ASP A 369 2.14 -27.11 -12.90
CA ASP A 369 2.88 -27.67 -14.02
C ASP A 369 2.23 -27.24 -15.34
N PRO A 370 2.83 -26.28 -16.07
CA PRO A 370 2.29 -25.83 -17.36
C PRO A 370 2.20 -26.99 -18.37
N ASN A 371 3.10 -27.97 -18.29
CA ASN A 371 3.23 -29.05 -19.26
C ASN A 371 2.10 -30.09 -19.15
N MET A 372 1.34 -30.09 -18.05
CA MET A 372 0.15 -30.94 -17.90
C MET A 372 -1.06 -30.41 -18.66
N THR A 373 -1.05 -29.12 -19.02
CA THR A 373 -2.20 -28.41 -19.60
C THR A 373 -1.90 -27.92 -21.02
N SER A 374 -0.67 -27.55 -21.32
CA SER A 374 -0.25 -27.14 -22.66
C SER A 374 0.18 -28.34 -23.51
N GLY A 375 -0.39 -28.47 -24.72
CA GLY A 375 0.14 -29.34 -25.77
C GLY A 375 1.40 -28.76 -26.44
N SER A 376 2.14 -27.90 -25.73
CA SER A 376 3.34 -27.23 -26.25
C SER A 376 4.48 -28.22 -26.39
N ILE A 377 5.23 -28.10 -27.49
CA ILE A 377 6.39 -28.96 -27.77
C ILE A 377 7.58 -28.61 -26.86
N GLU A 378 7.63 -27.36 -26.38
CA GLU A 378 8.66 -26.88 -25.45
C GLU A 378 8.22 -27.06 -24.00
N LEU A 379 9.07 -27.71 -23.20
CA LEU A 379 8.88 -27.90 -21.76
C LEU A 379 9.12 -26.58 -21.02
N GLN A 380 8.12 -26.15 -20.27
CA GLN A 380 8.18 -25.00 -19.37
C GLN A 380 8.57 -25.44 -17.95
N PRO A 381 9.24 -24.59 -17.16
CA PRO A 381 9.58 -24.91 -15.78
C PRO A 381 8.31 -25.07 -14.92
N VAL A 382 8.34 -26.06 -14.02
CA VAL A 382 7.31 -26.25 -13.00
C VAL A 382 7.46 -25.17 -11.93
N GLU A 383 6.35 -24.63 -11.45
CA GLU A 383 6.30 -23.55 -10.46
C GLU A 383 5.66 -24.02 -9.15
N GLY A 384 6.06 -23.38 -8.06
CA GLY A 384 5.45 -23.55 -6.74
C GLY A 384 5.83 -24.84 -6.00
N ASN A 385 5.13 -25.09 -4.90
CA ASN A 385 5.42 -26.18 -3.97
C ASN A 385 4.31 -27.24 -3.99
N PRO A 386 4.55 -28.46 -4.51
CA PRO A 386 3.56 -29.55 -4.50
C PRO A 386 3.25 -30.08 -3.09
N HIS A 387 4.02 -29.68 -2.08
CA HIS A 387 3.83 -30.03 -0.67
C HIS A 387 3.56 -28.78 0.17
N ARG A 388 2.81 -27.82 -0.39
CA ARG A 388 2.48 -26.55 0.25
C ARG A 388 1.79 -26.74 1.60
N GLY A 389 0.92 -27.74 1.73
CA GLY A 389 0.25 -28.05 3.00
C GLY A 389 1.20 -28.41 4.14
N ILE A 390 2.21 -29.25 3.87
CA ILE A 390 3.27 -29.58 4.84
C ILE A 390 4.06 -28.34 5.21
N TRP A 391 4.46 -27.55 4.21
CA TRP A 391 5.19 -26.31 4.43
C TRP A 391 4.38 -25.34 5.31
N LYS A 392 3.08 -25.20 5.05
CA LYS A 392 2.17 -24.33 5.81
C LYS A 392 2.06 -24.78 7.27
N ALA A 393 1.88 -26.08 7.52
CA ALA A 393 1.83 -26.64 8.86
C ALA A 393 3.15 -26.44 9.63
N CYS A 394 4.30 -26.58 8.94
CA CYS A 394 5.61 -26.27 9.53
C CYS A 394 5.74 -24.78 9.88
N CYS A 395 5.39 -23.87 8.97
CA CYS A 395 5.41 -22.43 9.23
C CYS A 395 4.49 -22.03 10.38
N TRP A 396 3.31 -22.65 10.48
CA TRP A 396 2.39 -22.42 11.59
C TRP A 396 3.04 -22.78 12.94
N ARG A 397 3.64 -23.97 13.04
CA ARG A 397 4.35 -24.42 14.25
C ARG A 397 5.53 -23.52 14.59
N MET A 398 6.27 -23.03 13.58
CA MET A 398 7.35 -22.07 13.80
C MET A 398 6.82 -20.73 14.33
N ALA A 399 5.68 -20.25 13.83
CA ALA A 399 5.08 -19.01 14.32
C ALA A 399 4.63 -19.08 15.79
N GLU A 400 4.27 -20.28 16.27
CA GLU A 400 3.89 -20.53 17.67
C GLU A 400 5.07 -20.71 18.62
N GLU A 401 6.28 -20.97 18.11
CA GLU A 401 7.47 -21.18 18.93
C GLU A 401 7.94 -19.87 19.57
N GLU A 402 7.75 -19.74 20.89
CA GLU A 402 8.06 -18.51 21.64
C GLU A 402 9.56 -18.23 21.76
N GLN A 403 10.42 -19.24 21.60
CA GLN A 403 11.87 -19.07 21.60
C GLN A 403 12.39 -18.34 20.35
N LEU A 404 11.62 -18.32 19.26
CA LEU A 404 11.98 -17.62 18.03
C LEU A 404 11.74 -16.11 18.15
N ASN A 405 12.47 -15.36 17.33
CA ASN A 405 12.32 -13.91 17.25
C ASN A 405 10.88 -13.54 16.83
N ARG A 406 10.28 -12.53 17.45
CA ARG A 406 8.91 -12.06 17.12
C ARG A 406 8.70 -11.76 15.64
N TYR A 407 9.70 -11.22 14.94
CA TYR A 407 9.60 -10.93 13.50
C TYR A 407 9.73 -12.19 12.66
N GLU A 408 10.55 -13.16 13.06
CA GLU A 408 10.59 -14.47 12.38
C GLU A 408 9.25 -15.20 12.49
N ARG A 409 8.66 -15.17 13.70
CA ARG A 409 7.32 -15.70 13.94
C ARG A 409 6.28 -14.99 13.07
N ALA A 410 6.34 -13.66 12.98
CA ALA A 410 5.44 -12.86 12.16
C ALA A 410 5.60 -13.12 10.65
N ILE A 411 6.82 -13.35 10.16
CA ILE A 411 7.09 -13.73 8.77
C ILE A 411 6.40 -15.04 8.43
N TYR A 412 6.59 -16.08 9.25
CA TYR A 412 5.94 -17.37 8.98
C TYR A 412 4.44 -17.31 9.21
N ALA A 413 3.98 -16.49 10.16
CA ALA A 413 2.57 -16.23 10.42
C ALA A 413 1.86 -15.59 9.22
N SER A 414 2.46 -14.57 8.59
CA SER A 414 1.86 -13.88 7.42
C SER A 414 1.75 -14.76 6.18
N LEU A 415 2.67 -15.72 6.03
CA LEU A 415 2.66 -16.66 4.91
C LEU A 415 1.85 -17.94 5.17
N SER A 416 1.51 -18.24 6.43
CA SER A 416 0.72 -19.43 6.82
C SER A 416 -0.69 -19.11 7.31
N GLY A 417 -1.07 -17.83 7.41
CA GLY A 417 -2.40 -17.42 7.85
C GLY A 417 -2.59 -17.41 9.37
N ASN A 418 -1.52 -17.41 10.17
CA ASN A 418 -1.63 -17.35 11.63
C ASN A 418 -1.74 -15.89 12.11
N LEU A 419 -2.93 -15.46 12.52
CA LEU A 419 -3.17 -14.06 12.86
C LEU A 419 -2.47 -13.59 14.14
N LYS A 420 -2.40 -14.45 15.17
CA LYS A 420 -1.99 -14.01 16.52
C LYS A 420 -0.51 -13.57 16.60
N PRO A 421 0.48 -14.34 16.11
CA PRO A 421 1.87 -13.89 16.08
C PRO A 421 2.10 -12.74 15.11
N LEU A 422 1.26 -12.61 14.08
CA LEU A 422 1.33 -11.51 13.12
C LEU A 422 0.94 -10.17 13.77
N LEU A 423 -0.20 -10.14 14.46
CA LEU A 423 -0.67 -8.94 15.18
C LEU A 423 0.32 -8.46 16.27
N ALA A 424 1.14 -9.36 16.82
CA ALA A 424 2.11 -9.02 17.85
C ALA A 424 3.23 -8.06 17.39
N VAL A 425 3.39 -7.87 16.07
CA VAL A 425 4.35 -6.90 15.48
C VAL A 425 3.67 -5.78 14.68
N CYS A 426 2.34 -5.77 14.61
CA CYS A 426 1.57 -4.72 13.93
C CYS A 426 1.39 -3.53 14.88
N GLU A 427 1.82 -2.33 14.47
CA GLU A 427 1.82 -1.15 15.35
C GLU A 427 0.80 -0.08 14.94
N SER A 428 0.40 -0.04 13.67
CA SER A 428 -0.58 0.92 13.13
C SER A 428 -1.88 0.27 12.67
N TRP A 429 -2.88 1.09 12.41
CA TRP A 429 -4.15 0.68 11.80
C TRP A 429 -3.93 -0.02 10.46
N GLU A 430 -3.08 0.51 9.58
CA GLU A 430 -2.79 -0.10 8.27
C GLU A 430 -2.17 -1.50 8.42
N ASP A 431 -1.27 -1.68 9.40
CA ASP A 431 -0.65 -2.98 9.69
C ASP A 431 -1.65 -4.00 10.21
N CYS A 432 -2.53 -3.59 11.12
CA CYS A 432 -3.57 -4.47 11.64
C CYS A 432 -4.58 -4.86 10.55
N VAL A 433 -5.08 -3.90 9.76
CA VAL A 433 -5.99 -4.17 8.65
C VAL A 433 -5.31 -5.09 7.64
N TRP A 434 -4.03 -4.87 7.31
CA TRP A 434 -3.29 -5.74 6.40
C TRP A 434 -3.19 -7.16 6.95
N ALA A 435 -2.88 -7.33 8.24
CA ALA A 435 -2.78 -8.64 8.86
C ALA A 435 -4.11 -9.41 8.80
N TYR A 436 -5.23 -8.75 9.13
CA TYR A 436 -6.55 -9.37 9.06
C TYR A 436 -6.95 -9.74 7.63
N PHE A 437 -6.83 -8.81 6.67
CA PHE A 437 -7.17 -9.08 5.28
C PHE A 437 -6.26 -10.14 4.65
N ARG A 438 -4.97 -10.16 4.99
CA ARG A 438 -4.02 -11.18 4.54
C ARG A 438 -4.42 -12.58 5.01
N VAL A 439 -4.78 -12.71 6.29
CA VAL A 439 -5.23 -13.99 6.86
C VAL A 439 -6.60 -14.39 6.32
N MET A 440 -7.51 -13.43 6.12
CA MET A 440 -8.81 -13.67 5.51
C MET A 440 -8.66 -14.24 4.09
N VAL A 441 -7.86 -13.61 3.23
CA VAL A 441 -7.62 -14.11 1.86
C VAL A 441 -7.01 -15.50 1.89
N ASP A 442 -5.98 -15.72 2.71
CA ASP A 442 -5.35 -17.03 2.86
C ASP A 442 -6.34 -18.12 3.33
N SER A 443 -7.17 -17.83 4.33
CA SER A 443 -8.20 -18.76 4.83
C SER A 443 -9.27 -19.08 3.77
N LEU A 444 -9.72 -18.08 3.01
CA LEU A 444 -10.69 -18.28 1.92
C LEU A 444 -10.10 -19.12 0.78
N VAL A 445 -8.83 -18.88 0.40
CA VAL A 445 -8.12 -19.69 -0.58
C VAL A 445 -8.01 -21.14 -0.12
N GLU A 446 -7.60 -21.40 1.13
CA GLU A 446 -7.52 -22.78 1.63
C GLU A 446 -8.88 -23.48 1.63
N LYS A 447 -9.95 -22.77 2.01
CA LYS A 447 -11.30 -23.34 2.01
C LYS A 447 -11.74 -23.78 0.62
N ASP A 448 -11.45 -22.97 -0.40
CA ASP A 448 -11.76 -23.33 -1.78
C ASP A 448 -10.90 -24.51 -2.28
N LEU A 449 -9.60 -24.55 -1.94
CA LEU A 449 -8.72 -25.67 -2.24
C LEU A 449 -9.18 -26.98 -1.58
N MET A 450 -9.63 -26.92 -0.32
CA MET A 450 -10.26 -28.03 0.39
C MET A 450 -11.53 -28.51 -0.32
N SER A 451 -12.42 -27.58 -0.67
CA SER A 451 -13.67 -27.93 -1.36
C SER A 451 -13.47 -28.50 -2.77
N SER A 452 -12.39 -28.09 -3.44
CA SER A 452 -12.01 -28.55 -4.78
C SER A 452 -11.33 -29.92 -4.79
N GLY A 453 -11.10 -30.53 -3.62
CA GLY A 453 -10.40 -31.81 -3.49
C GLY A 453 -8.89 -31.73 -3.73
N MET A 454 -8.32 -30.52 -3.74
CA MET A 454 -6.88 -30.27 -3.88
C MET A 454 -6.18 -30.12 -2.53
N ALA A 455 -6.90 -30.29 -1.42
CA ALA A 455 -6.31 -30.14 -0.10
C ALA A 455 -5.27 -31.19 0.24
N HIS A 456 -4.26 -30.72 0.97
CA HIS A 456 -3.29 -31.55 1.65
C HIS A 456 -3.82 -31.99 3.01
N GLN A 457 -3.67 -33.27 3.34
CA GLN A 457 -4.08 -33.83 4.63
C GLN A 457 -3.43 -33.10 5.81
N GLU A 458 -2.23 -32.56 5.63
CA GLU A 458 -1.50 -31.83 6.66
C GLU A 458 -2.13 -30.48 7.01
N VAL A 459 -2.89 -29.87 6.09
CA VAL A 459 -3.64 -28.63 6.39
C VAL A 459 -4.79 -28.91 7.37
N GLU A 460 -5.34 -30.13 7.36
CA GLU A 460 -6.36 -30.54 8.34
C GLU A 460 -5.80 -30.63 9.77
N THR A 461 -4.47 -30.60 9.95
CA THR A 461 -3.84 -30.59 11.27
C THR A 461 -3.75 -29.20 11.89
N LEU A 462 -4.07 -28.14 11.12
CA LEU A 462 -4.09 -26.76 11.62
C LEU A 462 -5.21 -26.54 12.65
N PRO A 463 -5.11 -25.51 13.50
CA PRO A 463 -6.13 -25.22 14.50
C PRO A 463 -7.53 -25.04 13.92
N ARG A 464 -8.54 -25.55 14.63
CA ARG A 464 -9.94 -25.48 14.18
C ARG A 464 -10.42 -24.04 14.02
N GLU A 465 -9.93 -23.13 14.86
CA GLU A 465 -10.26 -21.72 14.82
C GLU A 465 -9.92 -21.11 13.46
N TYR A 466 -8.83 -21.56 12.82
CA TYR A 466 -8.43 -21.13 11.49
C TYR A 466 -9.27 -21.79 10.39
N LEU A 467 -9.46 -23.11 10.48
CA LEU A 467 -10.20 -23.89 9.46
C LEU A 467 -11.69 -23.52 9.41
N GLU A 468 -12.29 -23.24 10.56
CA GLU A 468 -13.70 -22.89 10.73
C GLU A 468 -13.93 -21.36 10.69
N ALA A 469 -12.89 -20.54 10.46
CA ALA A 469 -12.98 -19.09 10.49
C ALA A 469 -13.90 -18.53 9.40
N ASN A 470 -15.09 -18.08 9.75
CA ASN A 470 -16.01 -17.44 8.80
C ASN A 470 -15.69 -15.94 8.70
N TRP A 471 -14.68 -15.62 7.89
CA TRP A 471 -14.27 -14.25 7.64
C TRP A 471 -15.20 -13.56 6.65
N THR A 472 -15.62 -12.35 7.01
CA THR A 472 -16.21 -11.36 6.12
C THR A 472 -15.48 -10.03 6.31
N MET A 473 -15.64 -9.09 5.38
CA MET A 473 -14.98 -7.78 5.52
C MET A 473 -15.50 -7.02 6.74
N GLU A 474 -16.78 -7.18 7.06
CA GLU A 474 -17.43 -6.59 8.25
C GLU A 474 -16.79 -7.14 9.51
N LYS A 475 -16.64 -8.47 9.59
CA LYS A 475 -16.01 -9.13 10.74
C LYS A 475 -14.58 -8.65 10.97
N VAL A 476 -13.81 -8.38 9.91
CA VAL A 476 -12.45 -7.81 10.06
C VAL A 476 -12.48 -6.49 10.81
N PHE A 477 -13.41 -5.58 10.45
CA PHE A 477 -13.51 -4.29 11.13
C PHE A 477 -14.17 -4.38 12.52
N GLU A 478 -15.04 -5.37 12.77
CA GLU A 478 -15.54 -5.67 14.12
C GLU A 478 -14.41 -6.12 15.05
N GLU A 479 -13.55 -7.04 14.60
CA GLU A 479 -12.39 -7.50 15.37
C GLU A 479 -11.36 -6.36 15.59
N LEU A 480 -11.21 -5.46 14.61
CA LEU A 480 -10.34 -4.29 14.76
C LEU A 480 -10.86 -3.29 15.81
N GLN A 481 -12.18 -3.14 15.92
CA GLN A 481 -12.81 -2.33 16.99
C GLN A 481 -12.64 -2.97 18.38
N ALA A 482 -12.39 -4.29 18.44
CA ALA A 482 -12.07 -5.02 19.66
C ALA A 482 -10.55 -5.09 19.95
N ALA A 483 -9.71 -4.40 19.18
CA ALA A 483 -8.26 -4.44 19.36
C ALA A 483 -7.81 -3.89 20.73
N GLU A 484 -6.77 -4.49 21.31
CA GLU A 484 -6.23 -4.06 22.62
C GLU A 484 -5.39 -2.77 22.52
N SER A 485 -4.90 -2.43 21.32
CA SER A 485 -4.05 -1.26 21.11
C SER A 485 -4.87 0.02 21.07
N LYS A 486 -4.73 0.85 22.11
CA LYS A 486 -5.38 2.18 22.18
C LYS A 486 -5.07 3.04 20.95
N ARG A 487 -3.83 2.98 20.46
CA ARG A 487 -3.40 3.73 19.26
C ARG A 487 -4.25 3.35 18.04
N VAL A 488 -4.42 2.05 17.79
CA VAL A 488 -5.23 1.56 16.66
C VAL A 488 -6.70 1.93 16.82
N LEU A 489 -7.22 1.90 18.04
CA LEU A 489 -8.60 2.33 18.33
C LEU A 489 -8.81 3.84 18.10
N ASP A 490 -7.82 4.67 18.38
CA ASP A 490 -7.86 6.10 18.11
C ASP A 490 -7.73 6.36 16.60
N GLU A 491 -6.79 5.69 15.92
CA GLU A 491 -6.64 5.76 14.45
C GLU A 491 -7.90 5.29 13.71
N THR A 492 -8.66 4.33 14.26
CA THR A 492 -9.93 3.87 13.65
C THR A 492 -11.00 4.96 13.58
N LYS A 493 -10.90 6.01 14.42
CA LYS A 493 -11.84 7.13 14.45
C LYS A 493 -11.43 8.28 13.54
N GLU A 494 -10.25 8.20 12.93
CA GLU A 494 -9.78 9.23 11.99
C GLU A 494 -10.66 9.24 10.75
N HIS A 495 -11.03 10.44 10.28
CA HIS A 495 -11.99 10.64 9.20
C HIS A 495 -11.62 9.84 7.94
N TYR A 496 -10.35 9.85 7.52
CA TYR A 496 -9.90 9.09 6.35
C TYR A 496 -10.01 7.58 6.54
N HIS A 497 -9.67 7.04 7.72
CA HIS A 497 -9.81 5.61 7.99
C HIS A 497 -11.28 5.18 8.06
N VAL A 498 -12.16 6.02 8.61
CA VAL A 498 -13.62 5.80 8.56
C VAL A 498 -14.10 5.74 7.12
N ILE A 499 -13.70 6.70 6.28
CA ILE A 499 -14.03 6.69 4.85
C ILE A 499 -13.51 5.40 4.20
N GLN A 500 -12.23 5.08 4.37
CA GLN A 500 -11.60 3.89 3.78
C GLN A 500 -12.33 2.60 4.21
N LYS A 501 -12.72 2.47 5.49
CA LYS A 501 -13.54 1.36 5.97
C LYS A 501 -14.83 1.22 5.17
N PHE A 502 -15.63 2.29 5.05
CA PHE A 502 -16.90 2.23 4.32
C PHE A 502 -16.71 1.98 2.82
N ILE A 503 -15.64 2.53 2.23
CA ILE A 503 -15.26 2.25 0.83
C ILE A 503 -14.96 0.76 0.63
N ILE A 504 -14.21 0.15 1.54
CA ILE A 504 -13.87 -1.28 1.53
C ILE A 504 -15.13 -2.13 1.66
N LEU A 505 -15.98 -1.84 2.65
CA LEU A 505 -17.26 -2.53 2.87
C LEU A 505 -18.26 -2.33 1.72
N GLY A 506 -18.11 -1.25 0.94
CA GLY A 506 -19.07 -0.88 -0.09
C GLY A 506 -20.39 -0.31 0.46
N ASP A 507 -20.41 0.04 1.75
CA ASP A 507 -21.56 0.66 2.42
C ASP A 507 -21.51 2.19 2.26
N LEU A 508 -22.12 2.67 1.18
CA LEU A 508 -22.22 4.10 0.88
C LEU A 508 -23.26 4.82 1.74
N ASP A 509 -24.29 4.11 2.20
CA ASP A 509 -25.34 4.70 3.02
C ASP A 509 -24.84 5.04 4.42
N GLY A 510 -24.05 4.14 5.02
CA GLY A 510 -23.36 4.38 6.28
C GLY A 510 -22.30 5.49 6.17
N LEU A 511 -21.56 5.55 5.04
CA LEU A 511 -20.63 6.65 4.78
C LEU A 511 -21.32 8.02 4.77
N LEU A 512 -22.49 8.11 4.12
CA LEU A 512 -23.25 9.37 4.06
C LEU A 512 -23.86 9.74 5.42
N GLU A 513 -24.17 8.77 6.28
CA GLU A 513 -24.58 9.04 7.66
C GLU A 513 -23.43 9.68 8.46
N GLU A 514 -22.21 9.14 8.38
CA GLU A 514 -21.04 9.76 8.99
C GLU A 514 -20.80 11.18 8.47
N PHE A 515 -20.97 11.42 7.15
CA PHE A 515 -20.85 12.76 6.58
C PHE A 515 -21.87 13.73 7.18
N SER A 516 -23.11 13.28 7.39
CA SER A 516 -24.16 14.09 8.02
C SER A 516 -23.80 14.45 9.46
N ASP A 517 -23.32 13.46 10.23
CA ASP A 517 -22.89 13.65 11.62
C ASP A 517 -21.71 14.62 11.73
N TRP A 518 -20.74 14.51 10.82
CA TRP A 518 -19.58 15.40 10.76
C TRP A 518 -19.94 16.83 10.37
N LEU A 519 -20.90 17.03 9.47
CA LEU A 519 -21.39 18.34 9.08
C LEU A 519 -22.21 19.03 10.18
N THR A 520 -22.90 18.25 11.01
CA THR A 520 -23.70 18.76 12.14
C THR A 520 -22.90 18.91 13.44
N ALA A 521 -21.68 18.38 13.48
CA ALA A 521 -20.79 18.50 14.62
C ALA A 521 -20.45 19.98 14.94
N SER A 522 -20.23 20.26 16.22
CA SER A 522 -19.92 21.62 16.69
C SER A 522 -18.55 22.15 16.24
N LYS A 523 -17.64 21.24 15.88
CA LYS A 523 -16.30 21.58 15.40
C LYS A 523 -16.33 21.68 13.87
N PRO A 524 -15.79 22.76 13.28
CA PRO A 524 -15.72 22.88 11.84
C PRO A 524 -14.79 21.82 11.26
N LEU A 525 -15.20 21.23 10.13
CA LEU A 525 -14.38 20.27 9.42
C LEU A 525 -13.13 20.93 8.81
N PRO A 526 -11.99 20.20 8.74
CA PRO A 526 -10.84 20.66 7.97
C PRO A 526 -11.21 20.94 6.51
N SER A 527 -10.71 22.05 5.97
CA SER A 527 -11.04 22.51 4.61
C SER A 527 -10.72 21.46 3.53
N HIS A 528 -9.57 20.77 3.66
CA HIS A 528 -9.16 19.70 2.74
C HIS A 528 -10.06 18.47 2.82
N LEU A 529 -10.53 18.10 4.02
CA LEU A 529 -11.48 16.99 4.19
C LEU A 529 -12.80 17.32 3.48
N LEU A 530 -13.30 18.55 3.62
CA LEU A 530 -14.53 18.98 2.94
C LEU A 530 -14.36 19.01 1.41
N ARG A 531 -13.18 19.41 0.91
CA ARG A 531 -12.82 19.25 -0.52
C ARG A 531 -12.89 17.79 -0.93
N PHE A 532 -12.24 16.90 -0.19
CA PHE A 532 -12.22 15.47 -0.48
C PHE A 532 -13.63 14.87 -0.50
N MET A 533 -14.44 15.12 0.54
CA MET A 533 -15.83 14.67 0.65
C MET A 533 -16.66 15.12 -0.56
N THR A 534 -16.50 16.37 -0.99
CA THR A 534 -17.20 16.92 -2.15
C THR A 534 -16.83 16.17 -3.43
N HIS A 535 -15.54 16.02 -3.70
CA HIS A 535 -15.08 15.33 -4.91
C HIS A 535 -15.41 13.85 -4.89
N LEU A 536 -15.47 13.22 -3.72
CA LEU A 536 -15.91 11.85 -3.55
C LEU A 536 -17.39 11.67 -3.90
N VAL A 537 -18.25 12.58 -3.44
CA VAL A 537 -19.67 12.60 -3.80
C VAL A 537 -19.85 12.82 -5.31
N LEU A 538 -19.12 13.77 -5.90
CA LEU A 538 -19.15 14.02 -7.34
C LEU A 538 -18.67 12.79 -8.14
N PHE A 539 -17.63 12.11 -7.67
CA PHE A 539 -17.16 10.85 -8.25
C PHE A 539 -18.27 9.79 -8.25
N PHE A 540 -18.93 9.56 -7.12
CA PHE A 540 -20.03 8.58 -7.06
C PHE A 540 -21.22 8.95 -7.94
N ARG A 541 -21.58 10.24 -8.01
CA ARG A 541 -22.61 10.73 -8.95
C ARG A 541 -22.22 10.47 -10.40
N SER A 542 -20.94 10.65 -10.76
CA SER A 542 -20.43 10.41 -12.11
C SER A 542 -20.51 8.94 -12.52
N LEU A 543 -20.41 8.01 -11.56
CA LEU A 543 -20.63 6.58 -11.76
C LEU A 543 -22.11 6.18 -11.80
N GLY A 544 -23.03 7.11 -11.51
CA GLY A 544 -24.47 6.85 -11.52
C GLY A 544 -25.00 6.15 -10.27
N PHE A 545 -24.29 6.19 -9.14
CA PHE A 545 -24.80 5.66 -7.88
C PHE A 545 -25.97 6.50 -7.34
N ALA A 546 -27.01 5.81 -6.87
CA ALA A 546 -28.14 6.44 -6.18
C ALA A 546 -27.75 6.74 -4.72
N LEU A 547 -27.28 7.96 -4.47
CA LEU A 547 -26.90 8.42 -3.14
C LEU A 547 -28.07 9.12 -2.44
N LYS A 548 -27.99 9.25 -1.11
CA LYS A 548 -28.89 10.11 -0.32
C LYS A 548 -28.66 11.58 -0.71
N GLU A 549 -29.48 12.06 -1.65
CA GLU A 549 -29.29 13.37 -2.29
C GLU A 549 -29.27 14.54 -1.30
N GLU A 550 -30.03 14.46 -0.20
CA GLU A 550 -30.03 15.46 0.87
C GLU A 550 -28.63 15.68 1.46
N VAL A 551 -27.93 14.60 1.81
CA VAL A 551 -26.57 14.67 2.36
C VAL A 551 -25.58 15.19 1.31
N CYS A 552 -25.69 14.72 0.07
CA CYS A 552 -24.82 15.19 -1.02
C CYS A 552 -24.95 16.70 -1.26
N VAL A 553 -26.19 17.21 -1.21
CA VAL A 553 -26.49 18.63 -1.31
C VAL A 553 -25.90 19.40 -0.12
N ASP A 554 -25.97 18.87 1.09
CA ASP A 554 -25.44 19.54 2.28
C ASP A 554 -23.90 19.55 2.34
N VAL A 555 -23.24 18.50 1.84
CA VAL A 555 -21.78 18.50 1.61
C VAL A 555 -21.40 19.61 0.62
N LEU A 556 -22.08 19.69 -0.52
CA LEU A 556 -21.81 20.70 -1.55
C LEU A 556 -22.09 22.12 -1.05
N LYS A 557 -23.19 22.37 -0.34
CA LYS A 557 -23.48 23.68 0.27
C LYS A 557 -22.41 24.10 1.26
N SER A 558 -21.97 23.18 2.11
CA SER A 558 -20.93 23.43 3.10
C SER A 558 -19.61 23.78 2.43
N TYR A 559 -19.26 23.07 1.35
CA TYR A 559 -18.07 23.33 0.56
C TYR A 559 -18.14 24.67 -0.19
N VAL A 560 -19.28 25.00 -0.81
CA VAL A 560 -19.50 26.31 -1.43
C VAL A 560 -19.37 27.42 -0.38
N SER A 561 -19.95 27.24 0.81
CA SER A 561 -19.84 28.22 1.91
C SER A 561 -18.39 28.42 2.36
N LEU A 562 -17.59 27.34 2.38
CA LEU A 562 -16.15 27.39 2.64
C LEU A 562 -15.42 28.22 1.56
N LEU A 563 -15.68 27.96 0.28
CA LEU A 563 -15.07 28.70 -0.84
C LEU A 563 -15.40 30.19 -0.80
N ILE A 564 -16.65 30.55 -0.47
CA ILE A 564 -17.09 31.94 -0.33
C ILE A 564 -16.35 32.63 0.82
N ARG A 565 -16.27 31.96 1.98
CA ARG A 565 -15.58 32.47 3.17
C ARG A 565 -14.09 32.73 2.89
N ASP A 566 -13.46 31.82 2.16
CA ASP A 566 -12.03 31.87 1.83
C ASP A 566 -11.75 32.70 0.55
N GLN A 567 -12.76 33.44 0.05
CA GLN A 567 -12.70 34.35 -1.10
C GLN A 567 -12.24 33.71 -2.42
N GLN A 568 -12.48 32.41 -2.59
CA GLN A 568 -12.17 31.66 -3.82
C GLN A 568 -13.29 31.82 -4.85
N THR A 569 -13.55 33.06 -5.29
CA THR A 569 -14.71 33.43 -6.11
C THR A 569 -14.79 32.68 -7.44
N ASP A 570 -13.65 32.38 -8.05
CA ASP A 570 -13.58 31.73 -9.36
C ASP A 570 -14.06 30.28 -9.31
N LEU A 571 -14.00 29.63 -8.14
CA LEU A 571 -14.37 28.23 -7.98
C LEU A 571 -15.86 28.03 -7.72
N VAL A 572 -16.54 29.02 -7.14
CA VAL A 572 -17.90 28.90 -6.60
C VAL A 572 -18.92 28.46 -7.66
N ALA A 573 -18.88 29.08 -8.84
CA ALA A 573 -19.89 28.86 -9.89
C ALA A 573 -19.98 27.38 -10.32
N SER A 574 -18.83 26.73 -10.55
CA SER A 574 -18.79 25.35 -11.03
C SER A 574 -19.37 24.34 -10.03
N TYR A 575 -19.14 24.54 -8.72
CA TYR A 575 -19.69 23.66 -7.69
C TYR A 575 -21.17 23.95 -7.40
N VAL A 576 -21.60 25.22 -7.51
CA VAL A 576 -23.02 25.57 -7.39
C VAL A 576 -23.84 24.97 -8.53
N GLY A 577 -23.28 24.87 -9.74
CA GLY A 577 -23.90 24.16 -10.86
C GLY A 577 -24.14 22.66 -10.63
N GLN A 578 -23.50 22.05 -9.62
CA GLN A 578 -23.72 20.64 -9.25
C GLN A 578 -24.87 20.46 -8.24
N LEU A 579 -25.48 21.54 -7.77
CA LEU A 579 -26.65 21.52 -6.88
C LEU A 579 -27.96 21.46 -7.69
N PRO A 580 -29.06 20.96 -7.10
CA PRO A 580 -30.39 21.10 -7.69
C PRO A 580 -30.72 22.56 -7.99
N ALA A 581 -31.35 22.83 -9.13
CA ALA A 581 -31.53 24.19 -9.68
C ALA A 581 -32.11 25.22 -8.70
N GLU A 582 -33.10 24.82 -7.89
CA GLU A 582 -33.72 25.70 -6.89
C GLU A 582 -32.72 26.11 -5.80
N VAL A 583 -31.92 25.16 -5.32
CA VAL A 583 -30.89 25.37 -4.30
C VAL A 583 -29.71 26.15 -4.88
N ALA A 584 -29.29 25.79 -6.11
CA ALA A 584 -28.21 26.47 -6.82
C ALA A 584 -28.49 27.97 -6.98
N THR A 585 -29.71 28.32 -7.41
CA THR A 585 -30.13 29.73 -7.57
C THR A 585 -30.07 30.49 -6.25
N ALA A 586 -30.60 29.90 -5.18
CA ALA A 586 -30.61 30.53 -3.86
C ALA A 586 -29.18 30.74 -3.30
N GLN A 587 -28.32 29.72 -3.42
CA GLN A 587 -26.93 29.78 -2.96
C GLN A 587 -26.09 30.77 -3.77
N TYR A 588 -26.25 30.78 -5.10
CA TYR A 588 -25.52 31.72 -5.95
C TYR A 588 -25.97 33.16 -5.73
N ALA A 589 -27.27 33.40 -5.51
CA ALA A 589 -27.78 34.71 -5.16
C ALA A 589 -27.17 35.21 -3.83
N ALA A 590 -27.14 34.36 -2.80
CA ALA A 590 -26.52 34.69 -1.52
C ALA A 590 -25.01 34.97 -1.66
N PHE A 591 -24.30 34.23 -2.52
CA PHE A 591 -22.91 34.51 -2.86
C PHE A 591 -22.75 35.90 -3.49
N LEU A 592 -23.56 36.26 -4.49
CA LEU A 592 -23.47 37.55 -5.17
C LEU A 592 -23.71 38.75 -4.23
N GLU A 593 -24.50 38.57 -3.16
CA GLU A 593 -24.66 39.59 -2.10
C GLU A 593 -23.37 39.85 -1.33
N THR A 594 -22.53 38.83 -1.14
CA THR A 594 -21.23 38.96 -0.47
C THR A 594 -20.16 39.63 -1.35
N VAL A 595 -20.34 39.64 -2.68
CA VAL A 595 -19.42 40.29 -3.62
C VAL A 595 -19.63 41.80 -3.58
N THR A 596 -18.79 42.49 -2.80
CA THR A 596 -18.86 43.94 -2.62
C THR A 596 -18.26 44.73 -3.78
N GLN A 597 -17.30 44.14 -4.52
CA GLN A 597 -16.60 44.79 -5.62
C GLN A 597 -17.45 44.75 -6.91
N PRO A 598 -17.75 45.90 -7.53
CA PRO A 598 -18.63 45.96 -8.70
C PRO A 598 -18.02 45.31 -9.95
N GLU A 599 -16.69 45.23 -10.03
CA GLU A 599 -15.96 44.65 -11.17
C GLU A 599 -15.98 43.11 -11.16
N LEU A 600 -16.09 42.50 -9.98
CA LEU A 600 -16.15 41.04 -9.83
C LEU A 600 -17.53 40.46 -10.13
N ARG A 601 -18.61 41.25 -10.02
CA ARG A 601 -19.98 40.76 -10.27
C ARG A 601 -20.22 40.33 -11.73
N PRO A 602 -19.83 41.12 -12.76
CA PRO A 602 -19.92 40.67 -14.15
C PRO A 602 -19.12 39.39 -14.42
N HIS A 603 -17.93 39.28 -13.82
CA HIS A 603 -17.08 38.10 -13.93
C HIS A 603 -17.74 36.87 -13.30
N CYS A 604 -18.31 37.00 -12.10
CA CYS A 604 -19.08 35.93 -11.46
C CYS A 604 -20.26 35.49 -12.34
N LEU A 605 -21.03 36.42 -12.90
CA LEU A 605 -22.14 36.10 -13.81
C LEU A 605 -21.68 35.38 -15.08
N GLN A 606 -20.50 35.71 -15.60
CA GLN A 606 -19.89 34.98 -16.70
C GLN A 606 -19.56 33.55 -16.30
N LEU A 607 -18.91 33.35 -15.16
CA LEU A 607 -18.60 32.01 -14.63
C LEU A 607 -19.85 31.17 -14.38
N ALA A 608 -20.93 31.79 -13.88
CA ALA A 608 -22.22 31.11 -13.73
C ALA A 608 -22.79 30.64 -15.07
N THR A 609 -22.69 31.48 -16.11
CA THR A 609 -23.13 31.14 -17.46
C THR A 609 -22.31 30.00 -18.06
N GLU A 610 -21.01 29.94 -17.76
CA GLU A 610 -20.11 28.87 -18.21
C GLU A 610 -20.37 27.55 -17.44
N ALA A 611 -20.78 27.63 -16.17
CA ALA A 611 -21.08 26.49 -15.32
C ALA A 611 -22.44 25.82 -15.61
N GLY A 612 -23.39 26.53 -16.21
CA GLY A 612 -24.71 26.04 -16.61
C GLY A 612 -25.84 26.69 -15.84
#